data_AF-A0A3D0NM02-F1
#
_entry.id   AF-A0A3D0NM02-F1
#
_cell.length_a   1.000
_cell.length_b   1.000
_cell.length_c   1.000
_cell.angle_alpha   90.00
_cell.angle_beta   90.00
_cell.angle_gamma   90.00
#
_symmetry.space_group_name_H-M   'P 1'
#
loop_
_entity.id
_entity.type
_entity.pdbx_description
1 polymer ?
#
loop_
_entity_poly.entity_id
_entity_poly.type
_entity_poly.pdbx_seq_one_letter_code
_entity_poly.pdbx_strand_id
1 'polypeptide(L)'
;KGDRRFGIPGSEDGDEFNGAFTNAVQKIYESGDDKPIAFSSGLAVMMWTLMNARNGKQNLLTDHPLPNTGRVVLTGNPTMGWTLISWDGITNFSLDD
;
A
#
# COMPACT_ATOMS: atom_id res chain seq x y z
N LYS A 1 0.03 5.83 16.38
CA LYS A 1 -0.89 5.12 15.46
C LYS A 1 -2.23 5.86 15.49
N GLY A 2 -2.83 6.16 14.33
CA GLY A 2 -4.15 6.81 14.24
C GLY A 2 -5.29 5.83 14.50
N ASP A 3 -6.49 6.35 14.85
CA ASP A 3 -7.72 5.54 14.95
C ASP A 3 -8.31 5.33 13.55
N ARG A 4 -8.47 4.08 13.16
CA ARG A 4 -8.97 3.68 11.83
C ARG A 4 -10.48 3.49 11.78
N ARG A 5 -11.13 3.44 12.94
CA ARG A 5 -12.59 3.28 13.06
C ARG A 5 -13.32 4.63 13.02
N PHE A 6 -12.57 5.73 12.99
CA PHE A 6 -13.15 7.05 12.86
C PHE A 6 -13.30 7.39 11.36
N GLY A 7 -14.53 7.28 10.86
CA GLY A 7 -14.91 7.79 9.55
C GLY A 7 -15.46 9.21 9.64
N ILE A 8 -15.20 10.04 8.63
CA ILE A 8 -15.96 11.28 8.43
C ILE A 8 -17.40 10.87 8.07
N PRO A 9 -18.45 11.45 8.68
CA PRO A 9 -19.82 11.08 8.34
C PRO A 9 -20.11 11.13 6.84
N GLY A 10 -20.58 10.02 6.27
CA GLY A 10 -20.84 9.86 4.83
C GLY A 10 -19.65 9.41 3.98
N SER A 11 -18.48 9.21 4.60
CA SER A 11 -17.28 8.62 4.00
C SER A 11 -17.07 7.18 4.48
N GLU A 12 -16.16 6.46 3.82
CA GLU A 12 -15.55 5.24 4.36
C GLU A 12 -14.61 5.57 5.54
N ASP A 13 -14.50 4.63 6.48
CA ASP A 13 -13.44 4.62 7.49
C ASP A 13 -12.16 3.90 7.01
N GLY A 14 -11.12 3.90 7.86
CA GLY A 14 -9.82 3.30 7.51
C GLY A 14 -9.79 1.77 7.50
N ASP A 15 -10.76 1.10 8.12
CA ASP A 15 -10.92 -0.35 8.06
C ASP A 15 -11.71 -0.77 6.82
N GLU A 16 -12.77 -0.03 6.47
CA GLU A 16 -13.53 -0.19 5.24
C GLU A 16 -12.64 0.00 4.00
N PHE A 17 -11.89 1.12 3.96
CA PHE A 17 -10.93 1.39 2.89
C PHE A 17 -9.90 0.25 2.77
N ASN A 18 -9.30 -0.16 3.88
CA ASN A 18 -8.27 -1.19 3.87
C ASN A 18 -8.82 -2.55 3.43
N GLY A 19 -10.03 -2.90 3.86
CA GLY A 19 -10.72 -4.11 3.44
C GLY A 19 -11.00 -4.11 1.94
N ALA A 20 -11.58 -3.03 1.42
CA ALA A 20 -11.90 -2.90 0.00
C ALA A 20 -10.65 -3.00 -0.89
N PHE A 21 -9.58 -2.27 -0.54
CA PHE A 21 -8.33 -2.30 -1.30
C PHE A 21 -7.63 -3.66 -1.19
N THR A 22 -7.61 -4.28 0.00
CA THR A 22 -7.06 -5.63 0.19
C THR A 22 -7.79 -6.67 -0.66
N ASN A 23 -9.12 -6.60 -0.74
CA ASN A 23 -9.92 -7.48 -1.58
C ASN A 23 -9.59 -7.31 -3.07
N ALA A 24 -9.33 -6.07 -3.53
CA ALA A 24 -8.90 -5.83 -4.90
C ALA A 24 -7.52 -6.46 -5.19
N VAL A 25 -6.56 -6.31 -4.27
CA VAL A 25 -5.24 -6.94 -4.37
C VAL A 25 -5.35 -8.47 -4.34
N GLN A 26 -6.24 -9.03 -3.52
CA GLN A 26 -6.51 -10.46 -3.50
C GLN A 26 -7.01 -10.97 -4.86
N LYS A 27 -7.96 -10.28 -5.49
CA LYS A 27 -8.44 -10.64 -6.84
C LYS A 27 -7.33 -10.62 -7.89
N ILE A 28 -6.42 -9.64 -7.79
CA ILE A 28 -5.24 -9.57 -8.67
C ILE A 28 -4.33 -10.78 -8.43
N TYR A 29 -4.06 -11.15 -7.19
CA TYR A 29 -3.27 -12.33 -6.87
C TYR A 29 -3.93 -13.62 -7.38
N GLU A 30 -5.24 -13.76 -7.21
CA GLU A 30 -6.03 -14.92 -7.66
C GLU A 30 -6.12 -15.06 -9.18
N SER A 31 -5.82 -14.00 -9.95
CA SER A 31 -5.75 -14.07 -11.41
C SER A 31 -4.65 -15.00 -11.93
N GLY A 32 -3.59 -15.21 -11.14
CA GLY A 32 -2.44 -16.04 -11.50
C GLY A 32 -1.44 -15.37 -12.45
N ASP A 33 -1.58 -14.07 -12.75
CA ASP A 33 -0.60 -13.31 -13.52
C ASP A 33 0.74 -13.21 -12.78
N ASP A 34 1.86 -13.31 -13.50
CA ASP A 34 3.22 -13.29 -12.91
C ASP A 34 3.59 -11.92 -12.32
N LYS A 35 3.29 -10.83 -13.04
CA LYS A 35 3.65 -9.45 -12.68
C LYS A 35 2.54 -8.46 -13.06
N PRO A 36 1.35 -8.58 -12.45
CA PRO A 36 0.23 -7.71 -12.79
C PRO A 36 0.50 -6.26 -12.43
N ILE A 37 -0.08 -5.34 -13.21
CA ILE A 37 -0.02 -3.89 -12.97
C ILE A 37 -1.44 -3.39 -12.75
N ALA A 38 -1.64 -2.61 -11.68
CA ALA A 38 -2.91 -1.97 -11.36
C ALA A 38 -2.73 -0.47 -11.16
N PHE A 39 -3.81 0.28 -11.41
CA PHE A 39 -3.84 1.74 -11.29
C PHE A 39 -4.91 2.16 -10.27
N SER A 40 -4.60 3.17 -9.47
CA SER A 40 -5.52 3.76 -8.48
C SER A 40 -5.08 5.20 -8.18
N SER A 41 -5.76 5.87 -7.25
CA SER A 41 -5.35 7.19 -6.76
C SER A 41 -4.07 7.09 -5.93
N GLY A 42 -3.21 8.12 -6.01
CA GLY A 42 -1.91 8.12 -5.34
C GLY A 42 -2.03 7.91 -3.82
N LEU A 43 -2.96 8.62 -3.17
CA LEU A 43 -3.17 8.47 -1.73
C LEU A 43 -3.63 7.06 -1.36
N ALA A 44 -4.51 6.44 -2.14
CA ALA A 44 -4.96 5.08 -1.87
C ALA A 44 -3.81 4.07 -1.96
N VAL A 45 -2.96 4.17 -3.00
CA VAL A 45 -1.77 3.31 -3.16
C VAL A 45 -0.81 3.50 -1.99
N MET A 46 -0.50 4.74 -1.63
CA MET A 46 0.41 5.06 -0.52
C MET A 46 -0.13 4.51 0.81
N MET A 47 -1.38 4.80 1.13
CA MET A 47 -1.98 4.40 2.41
C MET A 47 -2.08 2.88 2.55
N TRP A 48 -2.61 2.18 1.54
CA TRP A 48 -2.72 0.72 1.60
C TRP A 48 -1.34 0.06 1.71
N THR A 49 -0.36 0.56 0.95
CA THR A 49 1.03 0.06 1.02
C THR A 49 1.58 0.17 2.44
N LEU A 50 1.49 1.36 3.05
CA LEU A 50 2.08 1.61 4.38
C LEU A 50 1.30 0.96 5.53
N MET A 51 0.04 0.57 5.32
CA MET A 51 -0.72 -0.22 6.28
C MET A 51 -0.41 -1.72 6.23
N ASN A 52 0.01 -2.26 5.08
CA ASN A 52 0.07 -3.71 4.84
C ASN A 52 1.48 -4.25 4.51
N ALA A 53 2.40 -3.40 4.03
CA ALA A 53 3.78 -3.81 3.77
C ALA A 53 4.61 -3.80 5.05
N ARG A 54 5.30 -4.91 5.32
CA ARG A 54 6.00 -5.15 6.60
C ARG A 54 7.17 -4.20 6.88
N ASN A 55 7.84 -3.76 5.84
CA ASN A 55 9.02 -2.89 5.90
C ASN A 55 8.72 -1.44 5.46
N GLY A 56 7.44 -1.09 5.25
CA GLY A 56 7.06 0.27 4.89
C GLY A 56 7.39 1.27 6.00
N LYS A 57 7.98 2.41 5.63
CA LYS A 57 8.27 3.51 6.56
C LYS A 57 7.21 4.60 6.44
N GLN A 58 6.61 5.01 7.56
CA GLN A 58 5.48 5.94 7.53
C GLN A 58 5.85 7.32 6.97
N ASN A 59 7.12 7.74 7.14
CA ASN A 59 7.61 9.01 6.62
C ASN A 59 7.69 9.06 5.08
N LEU A 60 7.60 7.91 4.38
CA LEU A 60 7.47 7.91 2.92
C LEU A 60 6.23 8.70 2.45
N LEU A 61 5.16 8.71 3.24
CA LEU A 61 3.93 9.46 2.91
C LEU A 61 4.15 10.98 2.89
N THR A 62 5.06 11.49 3.74
CA THR A 62 5.28 12.93 3.91
C THR A 62 6.53 13.43 3.18
N ASP A 63 7.61 12.67 3.26
CA ASP A 63 8.94 13.08 2.78
C ASP A 63 9.11 12.70 1.30
N HIS A 64 8.43 11.64 0.86
CA HIS A 64 8.52 11.09 -0.49
C HIS A 64 7.14 10.73 -1.06
N PRO A 65 6.15 11.65 -1.07
CA PRO A 65 4.84 11.33 -1.63
C PRO A 65 4.97 10.93 -3.11
N LEU A 66 4.17 9.95 -3.54
CA LEU A 66 4.20 9.50 -4.93
C LEU A 66 3.75 10.64 -5.86
N PRO A 67 4.53 10.99 -6.90
CA PRO A 67 4.08 11.91 -7.93
C PRO A 67 3.00 11.25 -8.80
N ASN A 68 2.34 12.04 -9.66
CA ASN A 68 1.53 11.46 -10.73
C ASN A 68 2.40 10.50 -11.54
N THR A 69 1.87 9.31 -11.86
CA THR A 69 2.58 8.18 -12.49
C THR A 69 3.69 7.53 -11.66
N GLY A 70 3.92 7.98 -10.42
CA GLY A 70 4.77 7.30 -9.45
C GLY A 70 4.24 5.90 -9.13
N ARG A 71 5.15 4.99 -8.77
CA ARG A 71 4.81 3.57 -8.60
C ARG A 71 5.36 2.98 -7.32
N VAL A 72 4.64 1.97 -6.82
CA VAL A 72 5.08 1.08 -5.76
C VAL A 72 5.25 -0.32 -6.34
N VAL A 73 6.32 -1.01 -5.96
CA VAL A 73 6.53 -2.42 -6.29
C VAL A 73 6.53 -3.23 -5.00
N LEU A 74 5.68 -4.25 -4.95
CA LEU A 74 5.55 -5.18 -3.83
C LEU A 74 5.88 -6.60 -4.28
N THR A 75 6.36 -7.40 -3.34
CA THR A 75 6.40 -8.85 -3.45
C THR A 75 5.70 -9.48 -2.24
N GLY A 76 5.16 -10.68 -2.40
CA GLY A 76 4.48 -11.40 -1.34
C GLY A 76 3.19 -12.04 -1.82
N ASN A 77 2.33 -12.37 -0.85
CA ASN A 77 1.03 -12.97 -1.10
C ASN A 77 0.08 -12.72 0.08
N PRO A 78 -1.24 -12.97 -0.07
CA PRO A 78 -2.21 -12.74 0.99
C PRO A 78 -1.93 -13.47 2.32
N THR A 79 -1.23 -14.61 2.30
CA THR A 79 -0.96 -15.43 3.50
C THR A 79 0.32 -15.00 4.20
N MET A 80 1.40 -14.79 3.45
CA MET A 80 2.71 -14.40 3.96
C MET A 80 2.86 -12.89 4.09
N GLY A 81 1.85 -12.09 3.72
CA GLY A 81 1.92 -10.63 3.70
C GLY A 81 2.81 -10.07 2.59
N TRP A 82 2.92 -8.74 2.58
CA TRP A 82 3.58 -7.98 1.53
C TRP A 82 4.88 -7.35 2.02
N THR A 83 5.86 -7.26 1.12
CA THR A 83 7.14 -6.58 1.32
C THR A 83 7.31 -5.52 0.23
N LEU A 84 7.64 -4.30 0.65
CA LEU A 84 7.94 -3.18 -0.22
C LEU A 84 9.33 -3.35 -0.84
N ILE A 85 9.38 -3.40 -2.17
CA ILE A 85 10.60 -3.56 -2.96
C ILE A 85 11.06 -2.21 -3.53
N SER A 86 10.13 -1.39 -3.99
CA SER A 86 10.43 -0.06 -4.49
C SER A 86 9.30 0.90 -4.15
N TRP A 87 9.67 2.09 -3.69
CA TRP A 87 8.81 3.26 -3.56
C TRP A 87 9.36 4.34 -4.48
N ASP A 88 8.83 4.41 -5.70
CA ASP A 88 9.27 5.34 -6.74
C ASP A 88 10.80 5.45 -6.91
N GLY A 89 11.49 4.30 -6.89
CA GLY A 89 12.95 4.23 -7.03
C GLY A 89 13.72 4.16 -5.70
N ILE A 90 13.10 4.44 -4.56
CA ILE A 90 13.67 4.16 -3.23
C ILE A 90 13.56 2.66 -2.98
N THR A 91 14.69 1.99 -2.74
CA THR A 91 14.74 0.52 -2.55
C THR A 91 15.38 0.11 -1.23
N ASN A 92 15.96 1.04 -0.48
CA ASN A 92 16.51 0.75 0.84
C ASN A 92 15.52 1.14 1.93
N PHE A 93 15.05 0.14 2.68
CA PHE A 93 14.11 0.29 3.79
C PHE A 93 14.66 -0.29 5.09
N SER A 94 15.98 -0.53 5.17
CA SER A 94 16.61 -0.90 6.43
C SER A 94 16.31 0.15 7.51
N LEU A 95 16.39 -0.23 8.77
CA LEU A 95 16.56 0.76 9.82
C LEU A 95 17.95 1.35 9.57
N ASP A 96 18.07 2.67 9.43
CA ASP A 96 19.39 3.31 9.47
C ASP A 96 20.08 2.88 10.78
N ASP A 97 21.39 2.59 10.72
CA ASP A 97 22.24 2.27 11.88
C ASP A 97 22.34 3.44 12.87
#